data_AF-A0A9R0XN00-F1
#
_entry.id   AF-A0A9R0XN00-F1
#
_cell.length_a   1.000
_cell.length_b   1.000
_cell.length_c   1.000
_cell.angle_alpha   90.00
_cell.angle_beta   90.00
_cell.angle_gamma   90.00
#
_symmetry.space_group_name_H-M   'P 1'
#
loop_
_entity.id
_entity.type
_entity.pdbx_description
1 polymer ?
#
loop_
_entity_poly.entity_id
_entity_poly.type
_entity_poly.pdbx_seq_one_letter_code
_entity_poly.pdbx_strand_id
1 'polypeptide(L)'
;MGIKGLTKLLAEHAPRAAVKRRVEDYRGRVIAIDASLSIYQFLVVVGRKGTEVLTNEAGEVTSHLQGMLNRTVRLLEAGIKPVFVFDGEPPDLKKKELAKRSLKRDDASKDLHSAIEVGDEDSVEKFSKRTVKITKEHNDGCKRLLRLMGVPIVEAPGEAEAQCASLCKNHKAYAVASEDMDTLTFGAPRFLRHVTDLSFKKSPVTEFEVPKVLEELGLTMDQFIDLCILSGCDYCENIKGLGDKEP
;
A
#
# COMPACT_ATOMS: atom_id res chain seq x y z
N MET A 1 0.13 -6.68 -0.49
CA MET A 1 -0.37 -7.29 0.75
C MET A 1 -1.75 -7.81 0.38
N GLY A 2 -2.75 -7.80 1.26
CA GLY A 2 -4.15 -7.94 0.84
C GLY A 2 -4.53 -9.36 0.45
N ILE A 3 -4.52 -9.67 -0.85
CA ILE A 3 -5.05 -10.94 -1.39
C ILE A 3 -3.92 -11.79 -1.97
N LYS A 4 -3.72 -12.99 -1.39
CA LYS A 4 -2.67 -13.90 -1.81
C LYS A 4 -2.90 -14.39 -3.25
N GLY A 5 -1.84 -14.38 -4.06
CA GLY A 5 -1.87 -14.93 -5.43
C GLY A 5 -2.67 -14.14 -6.47
N LEU A 6 -3.42 -13.10 -6.07
CA LEU A 6 -4.34 -12.39 -6.99
C LEU A 6 -3.64 -11.80 -8.21
N THR A 7 -2.42 -11.25 -8.06
CA THR A 7 -1.68 -10.70 -9.21
C THR A 7 -1.37 -11.78 -10.25
N LYS A 8 -1.00 -12.99 -9.80
CA LYS A 8 -0.70 -14.12 -10.68
C LYS A 8 -1.98 -14.64 -11.34
N LEU A 9 -3.06 -14.78 -10.57
CA LEU A 9 -4.38 -15.18 -11.08
C LEU A 9 -4.87 -14.24 -12.17
N LEU A 10 -4.79 -12.92 -11.95
CA LEU A 10 -5.19 -11.94 -12.96
C LEU A 10 -4.27 -11.98 -14.19
N ALA A 11 -2.97 -12.21 -14.03
CA ALA A 11 -2.08 -12.35 -15.17
C ALA A 11 -2.40 -13.59 -16.04
N GLU A 12 -2.85 -14.69 -15.42
CA GLU A 12 -3.18 -15.94 -16.10
C GLU A 12 -4.58 -15.92 -16.72
N HIS A 13 -5.57 -15.38 -16.01
CA HIS A 13 -7.00 -15.49 -16.37
C HIS A 13 -7.66 -14.19 -16.82
N ALA A 14 -7.06 -13.03 -16.52
CA ALA A 14 -7.54 -11.71 -16.94
C ALA A 14 -6.40 -10.81 -17.47
N PRO A 15 -5.62 -11.29 -18.47
CA PRO A 15 -4.42 -10.59 -18.93
C PRO A 15 -4.70 -9.25 -19.60
N ARG A 16 -5.90 -9.01 -20.16
CA ARG A 16 -6.25 -7.73 -20.80
C ARG A 16 -6.81 -6.72 -19.79
N ALA A 17 -7.14 -7.17 -18.58
CA ALA A 17 -7.58 -6.28 -17.51
C ALA A 17 -6.45 -5.40 -16.96
N ALA A 18 -5.18 -5.81 -17.10
CA ALA A 18 -4.01 -5.07 -16.68
C ALA A 18 -3.32 -4.38 -17.87
N VAL A 19 -3.41 -3.05 -17.95
CA VAL A 19 -2.84 -2.26 -19.04
C VAL A 19 -1.63 -1.47 -18.53
N LYS A 20 -0.52 -1.54 -19.26
CA LYS A 20 0.64 -0.68 -19.00
C LYS A 20 0.42 0.69 -19.62
N ARG A 21 0.47 1.74 -18.81
CA ARG A 21 0.36 3.14 -19.22
C ARG A 21 1.58 3.93 -18.78
N ARG A 22 1.77 5.09 -19.40
CA ARG A 22 2.81 6.03 -18.98
C ARG A 22 2.23 6.98 -17.94
N VAL A 23 3.08 7.54 -17.09
CA VAL A 23 2.60 8.43 -16.03
C VAL A 23 1.98 9.72 -16.60
N GLU A 24 2.45 10.16 -17.75
CA GLU A 24 1.96 11.35 -18.45
C GLU A 24 0.48 11.21 -18.85
N ASP A 25 -0.02 9.99 -19.01
CA ASP A 25 -1.42 9.73 -19.36
C ASP A 25 -2.39 10.10 -18.21
N TYR A 26 -1.86 10.32 -16.99
CA TYR A 26 -2.61 10.75 -15.80
C TYR A 26 -2.49 12.25 -15.51
N ARG A 27 -1.87 13.04 -16.40
CA ARG A 27 -1.75 14.49 -16.22
C ARG A 27 -3.13 15.13 -16.06
N GLY A 28 -3.27 15.97 -15.04
CA GLY A 28 -4.50 16.67 -14.66
C GLY A 28 -5.51 15.82 -13.90
N ARG A 29 -5.28 14.51 -13.76
CA ARG A 29 -6.17 13.58 -13.04
C ARG A 29 -5.99 13.69 -11.54
N VAL A 30 -7.11 13.57 -10.82
CA VAL A 30 -7.11 13.42 -9.36
C VAL A 30 -6.93 11.95 -9.02
N ILE A 31 -5.93 11.60 -8.21
CA ILE A 31 -5.61 10.21 -7.85
C ILE A 31 -5.68 10.08 -6.33
N ALA A 32 -6.49 9.14 -5.85
CA ALA A 32 -6.60 8.82 -4.42
C ALA A 32 -5.48 7.85 -4.03
N ILE A 33 -4.71 8.17 -3.01
CA ILE A 33 -3.50 7.43 -2.63
C ILE A 33 -3.62 6.95 -1.19
N ASP A 34 -3.37 5.66 -0.97
CA ASP A 34 -3.19 5.12 0.38
C ASP A 34 -1.91 5.69 1.02
N ALA A 35 -2.10 6.46 2.09
CA ALA A 35 -0.99 7.08 2.82
C ALA A 35 -0.26 6.09 3.73
N SER A 36 -0.96 5.13 4.35
CA SER A 36 -0.38 4.19 5.30
C SER A 36 0.67 3.30 4.64
N LEU A 37 0.35 2.76 3.46
CA LEU A 37 1.30 1.97 2.69
C LEU A 37 2.52 2.79 2.28
N SER A 38 2.30 4.06 1.93
CA SER A 38 3.37 5.00 1.58
C SER A 38 4.32 5.25 2.75
N ILE A 39 3.78 5.55 3.94
CA ILE A 39 4.56 5.84 5.14
C ILE A 39 5.40 4.62 5.54
N TYR A 40 4.81 3.42 5.50
CA TYR A 40 5.55 2.19 5.78
C TYR A 40 6.75 2.02 4.84
N GLN A 41 6.55 2.18 3.52
CA GLN A 41 7.62 2.10 2.53
C GLN A 41 8.76 3.10 2.84
N PHE A 42 8.42 4.33 3.22
CA PHE A 42 9.42 5.34 3.54
C PHE A 42 10.24 4.99 4.77
N LEU A 43 9.61 4.49 5.84
CA LEU A 43 10.30 4.06 7.07
C LEU A 43 11.20 2.82 6.83
N VAL A 44 10.88 2.00 5.84
CA VAL A 44 11.68 0.81 5.48
C VAL A 44 12.86 1.15 4.59
N VAL A 45 12.73 2.14 3.70
CA VAL A 45 13.69 2.40 2.61
C VAL A 45 14.49 3.69 2.77
N VAL A 46 13.88 4.78 3.24
CA VAL A 46 14.48 6.11 3.14
C VAL A 46 15.50 6.33 4.27
N GLY A 47 16.76 6.54 3.89
CA GLY A 47 17.85 6.87 4.81
C GLY A 47 18.15 5.79 5.83
N ARG A 48 17.88 4.52 5.48
CA ARG A 48 18.11 3.37 6.34
C ARG A 48 19.36 2.61 5.93
N LYS A 49 20.17 2.22 6.92
CA LYS A 49 21.30 1.30 6.75
C LYS A 49 21.47 0.48 8.04
N GLY A 50 21.23 -0.82 7.99
CA GLY A 50 21.17 -1.68 9.18
C GLY A 50 20.07 -1.20 10.14
N THR A 51 20.47 -0.81 11.35
CA THR A 51 19.60 -0.23 12.38
C THR A 51 19.48 1.29 12.29
N GLU A 52 20.38 1.95 11.56
CA GLU A 52 20.38 3.41 11.42
C GLU A 52 19.20 3.87 10.57
N VAL A 53 18.52 4.91 11.01
CA VAL A 53 17.41 5.56 10.32
C VAL A 53 17.65 7.06 10.25
N LEU A 54 17.05 7.71 9.25
CA LEU A 54 17.15 9.16 9.11
C LEU A 54 16.44 9.86 10.28
N THR A 55 17.19 10.68 11.01
CA THR A 55 16.71 11.43 12.18
C THR A 55 17.09 12.90 12.09
N ASN A 56 16.45 13.76 12.89
CA ASN A 56 16.94 15.11 13.17
C ASN A 56 17.91 15.11 14.36
N GLU A 57 18.40 16.28 14.76
CA GLU A 57 19.33 16.45 15.90
C GLU A 57 18.74 15.97 17.24
N ALA A 58 17.41 15.94 17.36
CA ALA A 58 16.70 15.44 18.55
C ALA A 58 16.49 13.92 18.53
N GLY A 59 16.94 13.21 17.48
CA GLY A 59 16.77 11.77 17.33
C GLY A 59 15.38 11.35 16.81
N GLU A 60 14.55 12.30 16.38
CA GLU A 60 13.21 12.01 15.84
C GLU A 60 13.34 11.50 14.40
N VAL A 61 12.67 10.38 14.07
CA VAL A 61 12.71 9.78 12.73
C VAL A 61 12.06 10.70 11.70
N THR A 62 12.75 11.01 10.60
CA THR A 62 12.27 11.93 9.55
C THR A 62 12.11 11.29 8.17
N SER A 63 12.42 9.99 8.02
CA SER A 63 12.28 9.23 6.76
C SER A 63 10.88 9.36 6.12
N HIS A 64 9.83 9.31 6.94
CA HIS A 64 8.44 9.42 6.48
C HIS A 64 8.13 10.81 5.89
N LEU A 65 8.68 11.88 6.47
CA LEU A 65 8.51 13.25 5.98
C LEU A 65 9.27 13.46 4.67
N GLN A 66 10.54 13.04 4.61
CA GLN A 66 11.35 13.18 3.40
C GLN A 66 10.75 12.37 2.24
N GLY A 67 10.33 11.14 2.50
CA GLY A 67 9.66 10.28 1.52
C GLY A 67 8.35 10.89 1.02
N MET A 68 7.49 11.35 1.94
CA MET A 68 6.20 11.96 1.60
C MET A 68 6.36 13.24 0.79
N LEU A 69 7.29 14.12 1.18
CA LEU A 69 7.62 15.34 0.45
C LEU A 69 8.05 15.02 -0.98
N ASN A 70 9.07 14.17 -1.14
CA ASN A 70 9.63 13.84 -2.44
C ASN A 70 8.61 13.15 -3.35
N ARG A 71 7.83 12.20 -2.83
CA ARG A 71 6.77 11.53 -3.59
C ARG A 71 5.71 12.52 -4.05
N THR A 72 5.26 13.37 -3.15
CA THR A 72 4.21 14.37 -3.44
C THR A 72 4.67 15.37 -4.49
N VAL A 73 5.89 15.93 -4.35
CA VAL A 73 6.47 16.84 -5.37
C VAL A 73 6.51 16.17 -6.73
N ARG A 74 6.97 14.93 -6.82
CA ARG A 74 7.07 14.22 -8.10
C ARG A 74 5.71 13.97 -8.76
N LEU A 75 4.67 13.66 -7.98
CA LEU A 75 3.32 13.50 -8.50
C LEU A 75 2.80 14.83 -9.05
N LEU A 76 3.00 15.92 -8.32
CA LEU A 76 2.63 17.27 -8.74
C LEU A 76 3.40 17.71 -10.00
N GLU A 77 4.70 17.42 -10.10
CA GLU A 77 5.51 17.68 -11.31
C GLU A 77 5.01 16.91 -12.54
N ALA A 78 4.52 15.68 -12.35
CA ALA A 78 3.88 14.89 -13.42
C ALA A 78 2.49 15.44 -13.79
N GLY A 79 2.02 16.48 -13.08
CA GLY A 79 0.70 17.07 -13.24
C GLY A 79 -0.43 16.24 -12.64
N ILE A 80 -0.12 15.21 -11.84
CA ILE A 80 -1.11 14.45 -11.07
C ILE A 80 -1.54 15.30 -9.86
N LYS A 81 -2.83 15.26 -9.54
CA LYS A 81 -3.41 15.93 -8.37
C LYS A 81 -3.66 14.88 -7.27
N PRO A 82 -2.71 14.62 -6.37
CA PRO A 82 -2.89 13.58 -5.35
C PRO A 82 -3.91 14.01 -4.29
N VAL A 83 -4.69 13.06 -3.79
CA VAL A 83 -5.41 13.16 -2.52
C VAL A 83 -4.99 11.98 -1.66
N PHE A 84 -4.34 12.26 -0.53
CA PHE A 84 -3.85 11.21 0.37
C PHE A 84 -4.94 10.82 1.36
N VAL A 85 -5.19 9.52 1.47
CA VAL A 85 -6.19 8.96 2.39
C VAL A 85 -5.46 8.22 3.50
N PHE A 86 -5.75 8.58 4.74
CA PHE A 86 -5.19 7.97 5.94
C PHE A 86 -6.20 7.02 6.57
N ASP A 87 -5.72 5.90 7.10
CA ASP A 87 -6.56 4.95 7.82
C ASP A 87 -7.19 5.59 9.07
N GLY A 88 -8.41 5.15 9.37
CA GLY A 88 -9.11 5.32 10.64
C GLY A 88 -9.02 4.06 11.50
N GLU A 89 -10.12 3.71 12.15
CA GLU A 89 -10.17 2.53 13.03
C GLU A 89 -10.29 1.25 12.20
N PRO A 90 -9.39 0.26 12.38
CA PRO A 90 -9.48 -0.99 11.63
C PRO A 90 -10.73 -1.80 12.03
N PRO A 91 -11.36 -2.52 11.10
CA PRO A 91 -12.53 -3.32 11.40
C PRO A 91 -12.19 -4.49 12.35
N ASP A 92 -13.17 -4.92 13.15
CA ASP A 92 -13.01 -6.02 14.10
C ASP A 92 -12.47 -7.30 13.48
N LEU A 93 -12.91 -7.60 12.25
CA LEU A 93 -12.48 -8.76 11.47
C LEU A 93 -10.96 -8.79 11.24
N LYS A 94 -10.31 -7.61 11.15
CA LYS A 94 -8.86 -7.49 10.92
C LYS A 94 -8.03 -7.63 12.20
N LYS A 95 -8.65 -7.61 13.39
CA LYS A 95 -7.93 -7.68 14.69
C LYS A 95 -7.05 -8.93 14.81
N LYS A 96 -7.52 -10.08 14.34
CA LYS A 96 -6.73 -11.33 14.34
C LYS A 96 -5.46 -11.20 13.49
N GLU A 97 -5.57 -10.63 12.29
CA GLU A 97 -4.41 -10.43 11.41
C GLU A 97 -3.45 -9.37 11.98
N LEU A 98 -3.96 -8.30 12.56
CA LEU A 98 -3.15 -7.30 13.26
C LEU A 98 -2.37 -7.91 14.45
N ALA A 99 -2.99 -8.81 15.20
CA ALA A 99 -2.31 -9.55 16.28
C ALA A 99 -1.20 -10.45 15.74
N LYS A 100 -1.45 -11.20 14.65
CA LYS A 100 -0.41 -12.00 13.96
C LYS A 100 0.75 -11.13 13.47
N ARG A 101 0.46 -9.97 12.88
CA ARG A 101 1.49 -9.00 12.47
C ARG A 101 2.28 -8.47 13.66
N SER A 102 1.65 -8.27 14.81
CA SER A 102 2.36 -7.85 16.01
C SER A 102 3.32 -8.93 16.51
N LEU A 103 2.86 -10.18 16.64
CA LEU A 103 3.71 -11.29 17.07
C LEU A 103 4.92 -11.48 16.14
N LYS A 104 4.72 -11.42 14.83
CA LYS A 104 5.82 -11.50 13.84
C LYS A 104 6.84 -10.37 14.01
N ARG A 105 6.43 -9.18 14.44
CA ARG A 105 7.36 -8.07 14.74
C ARG A 105 8.12 -8.32 16.03
N ASP A 106 7.46 -8.86 17.05
CA ASP A 106 8.10 -9.18 18.32
C ASP A 106 9.17 -10.26 18.13
N ASP A 107 8.88 -11.29 17.34
CA ASP A 107 9.87 -12.32 16.98
C ASP A 107 11.00 -11.75 16.10
N ALA A 108 10.68 -10.92 15.10
CA ALA A 108 11.71 -10.23 14.32
C ALA A 108 12.59 -9.29 15.16
N SER A 109 12.07 -8.76 16.27
CA SER A 109 12.85 -7.92 17.19
C SER A 109 13.83 -8.76 18.01
N LYS A 110 13.45 -9.99 18.40
CA LYS A 110 14.37 -10.95 19.03
C LYS A 110 15.45 -11.39 18.05
N ASP A 111 15.06 -11.74 16.83
CA ASP A 111 15.99 -12.16 15.77
C ASP A 111 16.98 -11.04 15.43
N LEU A 112 16.52 -9.78 15.39
CA LEU A 112 17.38 -8.61 15.20
C LEU A 112 18.40 -8.48 16.33
N HIS A 113 18.00 -8.69 17.58
CA HIS A 113 18.92 -8.61 18.72
C HIS A 113 20.04 -9.65 18.60
N SER A 114 19.67 -10.91 18.33
CA SER A 114 20.64 -11.99 18.11
C SER A 114 21.57 -11.71 16.92
N ALA A 115 21.05 -11.14 15.83
CA ALA A 115 21.87 -10.79 14.65
C ALA A 115 22.90 -9.70 14.96
N ILE A 116 22.53 -8.72 15.81
CA ILE A 116 23.46 -7.67 16.27
C ILE A 116 24.56 -8.27 17.14
N GLU A 117 24.23 -9.20 18.05
CA GLU A 117 25.21 -9.85 18.94
C GLU A 117 26.25 -10.68 18.16
N VAL A 118 25.82 -11.35 17.09
CA VAL A 118 26.69 -12.19 16.25
C VAL A 118 27.40 -11.37 15.15
N GLY A 119 26.99 -10.11 14.93
CA GLY A 119 27.59 -9.24 13.92
C GLY A 119 27.20 -9.60 12.47
N ASP A 120 26.06 -10.23 12.26
CA ASP A 120 25.55 -10.61 10.92
C ASP A 120 24.82 -9.41 10.28
N GLU A 121 25.55 -8.61 9.51
CA GLU A 121 25.04 -7.40 8.86
C GLU A 121 23.85 -7.68 7.92
N ASP A 122 23.85 -8.80 7.21
CA ASP A 122 22.78 -9.18 6.28
C ASP A 122 21.48 -9.48 7.03
N SER A 123 21.59 -10.23 8.13
CA SER A 123 20.45 -10.50 9.01
C SER A 123 19.96 -9.24 9.72
N VAL A 124 20.86 -8.36 10.16
CA VAL A 124 20.51 -7.07 10.77
C VAL A 124 19.68 -6.23 9.79
N GLU A 125 20.12 -6.08 8.55
CA GLU A 125 19.40 -5.33 7.51
C GLU A 125 18.01 -5.94 7.22
N LYS A 126 17.92 -7.28 7.22
CA LYS A 126 16.67 -8.00 6.96
C LYS A 126 15.68 -7.85 8.11
N PHE A 127 16.10 -8.07 9.35
CA PHE A 127 15.21 -8.05 10.51
C PHE A 127 14.85 -6.63 10.93
N SER A 128 15.75 -5.64 10.78
CA SER A 128 15.46 -4.24 11.11
C SER A 128 14.26 -3.70 10.32
N LYS A 129 14.15 -4.05 9.04
CA LYS A 129 13.01 -3.66 8.20
C LYS A 129 11.69 -4.26 8.68
N ARG A 130 11.73 -5.45 9.28
CA ARG A 130 10.56 -6.18 9.76
C ARG A 130 10.04 -5.67 11.10
N THR A 131 10.84 -4.93 11.86
CA THR A 131 10.41 -4.34 13.15
C THR A 131 9.67 -3.01 12.99
N VAL A 132 9.60 -2.46 11.77
CA VAL A 132 8.97 -1.15 11.51
C VAL A 132 7.50 -1.14 11.92
N LYS A 133 7.14 -0.11 12.68
CA LYS A 133 5.76 0.19 13.06
C LYS A 133 5.47 1.65 12.77
N ILE A 134 4.31 1.91 12.17
CA ILE A 134 3.81 3.27 11.98
C ILE A 134 3.18 3.74 13.30
N THR A 135 3.56 4.92 13.75
CA THR A 135 3.02 5.57 14.95
C THR A 135 2.04 6.67 14.55
N LYS A 136 1.26 7.15 15.53
CA LYS A 136 0.38 8.30 15.33
C LYS A 136 1.18 9.55 14.95
N GLU A 137 2.35 9.76 15.55
CA GLU A 137 3.24 10.88 15.27
C GLU A 137 3.70 10.90 13.81
N HIS A 138 4.04 9.74 13.23
CA HIS A 138 4.38 9.66 11.80
C HIS A 138 3.21 10.11 10.91
N ASN A 139 2.00 9.66 11.23
CA ASN A 139 0.79 10.06 10.52
C ASN A 139 0.53 11.55 10.66
N ASP A 140 0.55 12.09 11.87
CA ASP A 140 0.28 13.51 12.16
C ASP A 140 1.33 14.41 11.50
N GLY A 141 2.60 14.00 11.49
CA GLY A 141 3.68 14.65 10.77
C GLY A 141 3.43 14.70 9.26
N CYS A 142 3.09 13.57 8.64
CA CYS A 142 2.74 13.52 7.21
C CYS A 142 1.49 14.35 6.88
N LYS A 143 0.42 14.27 7.70
CA LYS A 143 -0.79 15.08 7.53
C LYS A 143 -0.47 16.57 7.58
N ARG A 144 0.34 17.01 8.54
CA ARG A 144 0.77 18.41 8.68
C ARG A 144 1.58 18.84 7.47
N LEU A 145 2.56 18.04 7.04
CA LEU A 145 3.37 18.32 5.86
C LEU A 145 2.52 18.49 4.61
N LEU A 146 1.60 17.53 4.32
CA LEU A 146 0.74 17.59 3.14
C LEU A 146 -0.16 18.82 3.13
N ARG A 147 -0.73 19.19 4.29
CA ARG A 147 -1.51 20.43 4.44
C ARG A 147 -0.65 21.67 4.15
N LEU A 148 0.59 21.73 4.65
CA LEU A 148 1.52 22.83 4.36
C LEU A 148 1.93 22.90 2.88
N MET A 149 1.98 21.76 2.19
CA MET A 149 2.21 21.69 0.75
C MET A 149 0.97 22.07 -0.08
N GLY A 150 -0.19 22.31 0.55
CA GLY A 150 -1.45 22.59 -0.14
C GLY A 150 -2.11 21.37 -0.78
N VAL A 151 -1.73 20.15 -0.36
CA VAL A 151 -2.27 18.89 -0.88
C VAL A 151 -3.43 18.40 0.00
N PRO A 152 -4.59 18.06 -0.59
CA PRO A 152 -5.74 17.60 0.18
C PRO A 152 -5.47 16.24 0.82
N ILE A 153 -5.98 16.08 2.04
CA ILE A 153 -5.99 14.80 2.74
C ILE A 153 -7.41 14.42 3.13
N VAL A 154 -7.67 13.11 3.25
CA VAL A 154 -8.90 12.53 3.76
C VAL A 154 -8.55 11.56 4.88
N GLU A 155 -9.34 11.58 5.94
CA GLU A 155 -9.24 10.59 7.02
C GLU A 155 -10.40 9.61 6.84
N ALA A 156 -10.08 8.34 6.62
CA ALA A 156 -11.08 7.30 6.42
C ALA A 156 -11.75 6.95 7.76
N PRO A 157 -13.05 6.58 7.77
CA PRO A 157 -13.69 6.06 8.98
C PRO A 157 -13.14 4.68 9.36
N GLY A 158 -12.69 3.91 8.36
CA GLY A 158 -12.03 2.62 8.54
C GLY A 158 -10.78 2.57 7.65
N GLU A 159 -10.79 1.70 6.64
CA GLU A 159 -9.61 1.51 5.80
C GLU A 159 -9.50 2.54 4.68
N ALA A 160 -8.26 3.02 4.46
CA ALA A 160 -7.93 4.02 3.45
C ALA A 160 -8.30 3.55 2.05
N GLU A 161 -8.10 2.29 1.73
CA GLU A 161 -8.41 1.71 0.42
C GLU A 161 -9.90 1.72 0.10
N ALA A 162 -10.74 1.36 1.08
CA ALA A 162 -12.19 1.43 0.95
C ALA A 162 -12.65 2.87 0.70
N GLN A 163 -12.06 3.82 1.43
CA GLN A 163 -12.34 5.24 1.26
C GLN A 163 -11.84 5.77 -0.10
N CYS A 164 -10.65 5.35 -0.55
CA CYS A 164 -10.13 5.63 -1.89
C CYS A 164 -11.08 5.12 -2.98
N ALA A 165 -11.54 3.87 -2.88
CA ALA A 165 -12.48 3.28 -3.82
C ALA A 165 -13.81 4.04 -3.85
N SER A 166 -14.31 4.46 -2.68
CA SER A 166 -15.49 5.31 -2.55
C SER A 166 -15.33 6.67 -3.24
N LEU A 167 -14.17 7.33 -3.09
CA LEU A 167 -13.89 8.59 -3.79
C LEU A 167 -13.95 8.42 -5.32
N CYS A 168 -13.47 7.28 -5.84
CA CYS A 168 -13.53 6.99 -7.27
C CYS A 168 -14.94 6.67 -7.77
N LYS A 169 -15.70 5.84 -7.03
CA LYS A 169 -17.10 5.53 -7.36
C LYS A 169 -17.99 6.78 -7.39
N ASN A 170 -17.69 7.76 -6.54
CA ASN A 170 -18.39 9.04 -6.47
C ASN A 170 -17.80 10.13 -7.39
N HIS A 171 -16.94 9.76 -8.36
CA HIS A 171 -16.34 10.67 -9.32
C HIS A 171 -15.51 11.84 -8.72
N LYS A 172 -15.07 11.71 -7.46
CA LYS A 172 -14.19 12.68 -6.79
C LYS A 172 -12.71 12.44 -7.10
N ALA A 173 -12.35 11.21 -7.45
CA ALA A 173 -11.04 10.82 -7.93
C ALA A 173 -11.17 9.97 -9.20
N TYR A 174 -10.18 10.04 -10.08
CA TYR A 174 -10.14 9.28 -11.33
C TYR A 174 -9.79 7.81 -11.11
N ALA A 175 -8.83 7.54 -10.20
CA ALA A 175 -8.37 6.20 -9.88
C ALA A 175 -7.79 6.15 -8.46
N VAL A 176 -7.69 4.94 -7.91
CA VAL A 176 -6.97 4.65 -6.67
C VAL A 176 -5.55 4.22 -7.01
N ALA A 177 -4.55 4.71 -6.29
CA ALA A 177 -3.19 4.21 -6.33
C ALA A 177 -2.81 3.56 -5.01
N SER A 178 -2.57 2.24 -5.05
CA SER A 178 -2.06 1.43 -3.94
C SER A 178 -1.29 0.25 -4.54
N GLU A 179 -0.33 -0.30 -3.78
CA GLU A 179 0.30 -1.59 -4.14
C GLU A 179 -0.44 -2.78 -3.54
N ASP A 180 -1.48 -2.50 -2.76
CA ASP A 180 -2.28 -3.52 -2.13
C ASP A 180 -3.53 -3.85 -2.97
N MET A 181 -3.69 -5.15 -3.22
CA MET A 181 -4.57 -5.66 -4.27
C MET A 181 -6.00 -5.88 -3.77
N ASP A 182 -6.19 -5.90 -2.46
CA ASP A 182 -7.51 -5.81 -1.80
C ASP A 182 -8.24 -4.51 -2.12
N THR A 183 -7.56 -3.43 -2.51
CA THR A 183 -8.22 -2.27 -3.12
C THR A 183 -9.21 -2.66 -4.24
N LEU A 184 -8.92 -3.70 -5.03
CA LEU A 184 -9.81 -4.15 -6.12
C LEU A 184 -11.16 -4.66 -5.60
N THR A 185 -11.21 -5.29 -4.42
CA THR A 185 -12.45 -5.86 -3.85
C THR A 185 -13.39 -4.79 -3.32
N PHE A 186 -12.89 -3.59 -3.03
CA PHE A 186 -13.73 -2.43 -2.75
C PHE A 186 -14.37 -1.84 -4.02
N GLY A 187 -14.03 -2.33 -5.22
CA GLY A 187 -14.72 -2.02 -6.47
C GLY A 187 -14.39 -0.64 -7.04
N ALA A 188 -13.19 -0.13 -6.80
CA ALA A 188 -12.73 1.09 -7.47
C ALA A 188 -12.75 0.89 -9.00
N PRO A 189 -13.36 1.79 -9.80
CA PRO A 189 -13.44 1.59 -11.26
C PRO A 189 -12.06 1.46 -11.95
N ARG A 190 -11.07 2.19 -11.44
CA ARG A 190 -9.68 2.17 -11.89
C ARG A 190 -8.74 2.05 -10.71
N PHE A 191 -7.81 1.12 -10.81
CA PHE A 191 -6.78 0.87 -9.80
C PHE A 191 -5.40 0.92 -10.45
N LEU A 192 -4.48 1.67 -9.85
CA LEU A 192 -3.16 1.96 -10.39
C LEU A 192 -2.07 1.42 -9.47
N ARG A 193 -1.16 0.64 -10.05
CA ARG A 193 0.08 0.20 -9.39
C ARG A 193 1.29 0.87 -10.03
N HIS A 194 2.33 1.01 -9.22
CA HIS A 194 3.63 1.60 -9.53
C HIS A 194 3.60 3.12 -9.77
N VAL A 195 2.49 3.80 -9.47
CA VAL A 195 2.38 5.27 -9.54
C VAL A 195 3.26 5.94 -8.49
N THR A 196 3.39 5.29 -7.32
CA THR A 196 4.14 5.81 -6.18
C THR A 196 5.61 5.35 -6.15
N ASP A 197 6.06 4.61 -7.16
CA ASP A 197 7.39 4.01 -7.22
C ASP A 197 8.49 5.05 -7.38
N LEU A 198 9.64 4.78 -6.77
CA LEU A 198 10.80 5.66 -6.86
C LEU A 198 11.29 5.84 -8.31
N SER A 199 10.98 4.92 -9.23
CA SER A 199 11.33 5.02 -10.65
C SER A 199 10.14 5.22 -11.58
N PHE A 200 8.97 5.71 -11.12
CA PHE A 200 7.75 5.76 -11.96
C PHE A 200 7.89 6.55 -13.29
N LYS A 201 8.85 7.48 -13.42
CA LYS A 201 9.14 8.17 -14.70
C LYS A 201 9.76 7.22 -15.75
N LYS A 202 10.37 6.11 -15.31
CA LYS A 202 11.02 5.08 -16.15
C LYS A 202 10.24 3.76 -16.19
N SER A 203 9.40 3.50 -15.18
CA SER A 203 8.62 2.26 -15.04
C SER A 203 7.16 2.50 -15.43
N PRO A 204 6.54 1.62 -16.24
CA PRO A 204 5.15 1.80 -16.62
C PRO A 204 4.20 1.62 -15.42
N VAL A 205 3.20 2.50 -15.34
CA VAL A 205 2.07 2.36 -14.41
C VAL A 205 1.22 1.18 -14.89
N THR A 206 0.81 0.31 -13.96
CA THR A 206 -0.12 -0.78 -14.28
C THR A 206 -1.52 -0.37 -13.87
N GLU A 207 -2.39 -0.20 -14.84
CA GLU A 207 -3.80 0.14 -14.63
C GLU A 207 -4.65 -1.11 -14.73
N PHE A 208 -5.46 -1.34 -13.70
CA PHE A 208 -6.53 -2.32 -13.71
C PHE A 208 -7.87 -1.60 -13.80
N GLU A 209 -8.69 -2.01 -14.76
CA GLU A 209 -10.09 -1.59 -14.83
C GLU A 209 -10.94 -2.73 -14.25
N VAL A 210 -11.54 -2.51 -13.07
CA VAL A 210 -12.35 -3.55 -12.39
C VAL A 210 -13.45 -4.11 -13.28
N PRO A 211 -14.18 -3.32 -14.09
CA PRO A 211 -15.15 -3.88 -15.03
C PRO A 211 -14.56 -4.91 -16.01
N LYS A 212 -13.32 -4.68 -16.48
CA LYS A 212 -12.63 -5.62 -17.37
C LYS A 212 -12.14 -6.86 -16.62
N VAL A 213 -11.69 -6.70 -15.37
CA VAL A 213 -11.35 -7.85 -14.51
C VAL A 213 -12.56 -8.78 -14.38
N LEU A 214 -13.73 -8.21 -14.05
CA LEU A 214 -14.97 -8.95 -13.90
C LEU A 214 -15.43 -9.60 -15.23
N GLU A 215 -15.33 -8.87 -16.34
CA GLU A 215 -15.66 -9.36 -17.68
C GLU A 215 -14.79 -10.56 -18.09
N GLU A 216 -13.46 -10.47 -17.94
CA GLU A 216 -12.56 -11.56 -18.35
C GLU A 216 -12.68 -12.79 -17.46
N LEU A 217 -12.91 -12.60 -16.15
CA LEU A 217 -13.14 -13.71 -15.23
C LEU A 217 -14.56 -14.29 -15.36
N GLY A 218 -15.49 -13.59 -16.02
CA GLY A 218 -16.90 -13.98 -16.09
C GLY A 218 -17.59 -13.98 -14.74
N LEU A 219 -17.20 -13.06 -13.83
CA LEU A 219 -17.69 -13.00 -12.46
C LEU A 219 -18.45 -11.70 -12.19
N THR A 220 -19.44 -11.78 -11.29
CA THR A 220 -19.99 -10.57 -10.65
C THR A 220 -19.01 -10.03 -9.60
N MET A 221 -19.23 -8.79 -9.16
CA MET A 221 -18.43 -8.20 -8.08
C MET A 221 -18.46 -9.05 -6.80
N ASP A 222 -19.64 -9.57 -6.44
CA ASP A 222 -19.81 -10.41 -5.24
C ASP A 222 -19.03 -11.74 -5.38
N GLN A 223 -19.10 -12.38 -6.55
CA GLN A 223 -18.33 -13.60 -6.81
C GLN A 223 -16.83 -13.34 -6.84
N PHE A 224 -16.40 -12.17 -7.31
CA PHE A 224 -14.99 -11.77 -7.25
C PHE A 224 -14.52 -11.55 -5.81
N ILE A 225 -15.37 -10.97 -4.94
CA ILE A 225 -15.08 -10.86 -3.51
C ILE A 225 -14.96 -12.25 -2.87
N ASP A 226 -15.88 -13.17 -3.17
CA ASP A 226 -15.81 -14.56 -2.71
C ASP A 226 -14.52 -15.25 -3.18
N LEU A 227 -14.14 -15.07 -4.44
CA LEU A 227 -12.86 -15.58 -4.97
C LEU A 227 -11.66 -15.02 -4.18
N CYS A 228 -11.69 -13.75 -3.83
CA CYS A 228 -10.61 -13.10 -3.08
C CYS A 228 -10.55 -13.60 -1.63
N ILE A 229 -11.71 -13.85 -1.00
CA ILE A 229 -11.81 -14.49 0.31
C ILE A 229 -11.23 -15.90 0.26
N LEU A 230 -11.58 -16.70 -0.76
CA LEU A 230 -11.09 -18.07 -0.94
C LEU A 230 -9.59 -18.12 -1.25
N SER A 231 -9.06 -17.12 -1.96
CA SER A 231 -7.62 -16.97 -2.23
C SER A 231 -6.85 -16.58 -0.96
N GLY A 232 -7.53 -15.90 -0.05
CA GLY A 232 -7.06 -15.53 1.26
C GLY A 232 -6.83 -14.04 1.40
N CYS A 233 -7.48 -13.46 2.40
CA CYS A 233 -7.50 -12.04 2.70
C CYS A 233 -7.17 -11.79 4.19
N ASP A 234 -7.04 -10.52 4.56
CA ASP A 234 -6.70 -10.10 5.92
C ASP A 234 -7.88 -10.14 6.92
N TYR A 235 -9.10 -10.44 6.45
CA TYR A 235 -10.34 -10.25 7.22
C TYR A 235 -10.94 -11.55 7.78
N CYS A 236 -10.59 -12.71 7.23
CA CYS A 236 -11.10 -14.00 7.67
C CYS A 236 -10.07 -15.12 7.47
N GLU A 237 -10.37 -16.31 8.00
CA GLU A 237 -9.48 -17.47 7.86
C GLU A 237 -9.64 -18.12 6.49
N ASN A 238 -8.53 -18.59 5.92
CA ASN A 238 -8.53 -19.33 4.67
C ASN A 238 -9.05 -20.75 4.87
N ILE A 239 -9.70 -21.30 3.86
CA ILE A 239 -10.06 -22.72 3.83
C ILE A 239 -8.80 -23.52 3.49
N LYS A 240 -8.37 -24.38 4.41
CA LYS A 240 -7.17 -25.21 4.25
C LYS A 240 -7.23 -26.01 2.94
N GLY A 241 -6.19 -25.89 2.11
CA GLY A 241 -6.09 -26.60 0.82
C GLY A 241 -6.72 -25.87 -0.36
N LEU A 242 -7.36 -24.71 -0.15
CA LEU A 242 -7.77 -23.78 -1.20
C LEU A 242 -6.92 -22.51 -1.09
N GLY A 243 -6.35 -22.04 -2.22
CA GLY A 243 -5.44 -20.88 -2.25
C GLY A 243 -4.00 -21.18 -1.80
N ASP A 244 -3.75 -22.30 -1.11
CA ASP A 244 -2.43 -22.74 -0.62
C ASP A 244 -1.55 -23.44 -1.68
N LYS A 245 -1.79 -23.22 -2.98
CA LYS A 245 -0.84 -23.70 -4.01
C LYS A 245 0.42 -22.82 -3.94
N GLU A 246 1.34 -23.17 -3.04
CA GLU A 246 2.76 -22.84 -3.22
C GLU A 246 3.29 -23.55 -4.48
N PRO A 247 4.17 -22.90 -5.26
CA PRO A 247 4.85 -23.52 -6.40
C PRO A 247 5.72 -24.72 -6.00
#